data_AF-W0N3F6-F1
#
_entry.id   AF-W0N3F6-F1
#
_cell.length_a   1.000
_cell.length_b   1.000
_cell.length_c   1.000
_cell.angle_alpha   90.00
_cell.angle_beta   90.00
_cell.angle_gamma   90.00
#
_symmetry.space_group_name_H-M   'P 1'
#
loop_
_entity.id
_entity.type
_entity.pdbx_description
1 polymer ?
#
loop_
_entity_poly.entity_id
_entity_poly.type
_entity_poly.pdbx_seq_one_letter_code
_entity_poly.pdbx_strand_id
1 'polypeptide(L)'
;MEAQTQSPYDASLRDHQAEARLETYIHKYRKTGIVLQRVYPPTAFPKVRSRLGGLPQLPQTFEWPTGVSYGEPTPMHFLAQIDCAELPRVESLMPTQGMLFFFAVNDEEQIWDTDAPRERVRVLYAPTVPADQPERPAPEHLRPIQDVNKADSPYAGPGWLLPGESGPRLHVQWSLVARRMDTWPYDMPTPEDSSRPAVAAYHQRWSELSLGAAVAATGLMPNADAIFRWERPLSQSWEFPAQWLRYQLDFPQVGIMIDRLARIAGNSRNKETRSFAADQDVLDWVEHASRLGWDNVPDKATREAFRNWIIGQIGDENEGTTITDARMGEVFTKGLLASIAYVAGSPDSARLIPSPLYRDLEGEHLPYEESYRKHADGRRYCARARVHQMLGHVPLLQGAMPDIEGEPVCLLQLAWDPAINLKFGDCGQATFWIAREDLAVQNFDRVAAVVESN
;
A
#
# COMPACT_ATOMS: atom_id res chain seq x y z
N MET A 1 46.66 -24.84 -6.90
CA MET A 1 46.62 -23.46 -7.43
C MET A 1 45.18 -23.22 -7.82
N GLU A 2 44.37 -22.76 -6.87
CA GLU A 2 42.97 -22.44 -7.13
C GLU A 2 42.95 -21.23 -8.07
N ALA A 3 42.27 -21.37 -9.21
CA ALA A 3 42.07 -20.27 -10.13
C ALA A 3 41.38 -19.15 -9.35
N GLN A 4 42.06 -18.02 -9.16
CA GLN A 4 41.46 -16.79 -8.64
C GLN A 4 40.24 -16.52 -9.51
N THR A 5 39.05 -16.75 -8.96
CA THR A 5 37.80 -16.40 -9.62
C THR A 5 37.81 -14.88 -9.67
N GLN A 6 38.07 -14.31 -10.85
CA GLN A 6 38.03 -12.88 -11.03
C GLN A 6 36.69 -12.38 -10.52
N SER A 7 36.75 -11.39 -9.64
CA SER A 7 35.55 -10.77 -9.11
C SER A 7 34.74 -10.22 -10.30
N PRO A 8 33.44 -10.52 -10.42
CA PRO A 8 32.58 -9.90 -11.43
C PRO A 8 32.45 -8.37 -11.24
N TYR A 9 33.07 -7.83 -10.19
CA TYR A 9 33.17 -6.41 -9.87
C TYR A 9 34.54 -5.80 -10.15
N ASP A 10 35.46 -6.54 -10.78
CA ASP A 10 36.67 -5.93 -11.28
C ASP A 10 36.25 -4.84 -12.28
N ALA A 11 36.47 -3.58 -11.91
CA ALA A 11 36.10 -2.44 -12.73
C ALA A 11 36.76 -2.54 -14.12
N SER A 12 37.91 -3.22 -14.23
CA SER A 12 38.60 -3.46 -15.50
C SER A 12 37.88 -4.44 -16.45
N LEU A 13 36.92 -5.22 -15.96
CA LEU A 13 36.09 -6.12 -16.76
C LEU A 13 34.77 -5.47 -17.24
N ARG A 14 34.49 -4.24 -16.81
CA ARG A 14 33.29 -3.49 -17.24
C ARG A 14 33.55 -2.85 -18.60
N ASP A 15 32.60 -2.99 -19.51
CA ASP A 15 32.57 -2.19 -20.74
C ASP A 15 32.07 -0.78 -20.40
N HIS A 16 32.99 0.07 -19.93
CA HIS A 16 32.68 1.45 -19.56
C HIS A 16 32.12 2.27 -20.73
N GLN A 17 32.44 1.92 -21.99
CA GLN A 17 31.85 2.59 -23.14
C GLN A 17 30.39 2.18 -23.32
N ALA A 18 30.07 0.90 -23.19
CA ALA A 18 28.69 0.42 -23.23
C ALA A 18 27.85 0.98 -22.07
N GLU A 19 28.41 1.02 -20.85
CA GLU A 19 27.77 1.66 -19.69
C GLU A 19 27.51 3.15 -19.96
N ALA A 20 28.50 3.91 -20.43
CA ALA A 20 28.32 5.33 -20.74
C ALA A 20 27.28 5.60 -21.84
N ARG A 21 27.22 4.73 -22.87
CA ARG A 21 26.17 4.80 -23.90
C ARG A 21 24.79 4.52 -23.31
N LEU A 22 24.67 3.51 -22.44
CA LEU A 22 23.41 3.20 -21.75
C LEU A 22 22.96 4.35 -20.84
N GLU A 23 23.87 4.95 -20.06
CA GLU A 23 23.57 6.12 -19.23
C GLU A 23 23.03 7.27 -20.07
N THR A 24 23.72 7.60 -21.17
CA THR A 24 23.31 8.67 -22.09
C THR A 24 21.93 8.39 -22.68
N TYR A 25 21.70 7.13 -23.08
CA TYR A 25 20.42 6.70 -23.63
C TYR A 25 19.29 6.80 -22.62
N ILE A 26 19.45 6.26 -21.40
CA ILE A 26 18.42 6.34 -20.34
C ILE A 26 18.16 7.80 -19.96
N HIS A 27 19.20 8.62 -19.84
CA HIS A 27 19.06 10.02 -19.45
C HIS A 27 18.21 10.83 -20.44
N LYS A 28 18.28 10.51 -21.74
CA LYS A 28 17.47 11.15 -22.79
C LYS A 28 15.96 11.04 -22.53
N TYR A 29 15.52 9.94 -21.92
CA TYR A 29 14.10 9.65 -21.66
C TYR A 29 13.69 9.88 -20.21
N ARG A 30 14.50 10.57 -19.42
CA ARG A 30 14.15 10.94 -18.06
C ARG A 30 12.97 11.92 -18.07
N LYS A 31 11.94 11.64 -17.27
CA LYS A 31 10.88 12.60 -16.92
C LYS A 31 10.81 12.78 -15.41
N THR A 32 10.41 13.97 -14.98
CA THR A 32 10.10 14.21 -13.56
C THR A 32 8.66 13.80 -13.29
N GLY A 33 8.47 12.84 -12.39
CA GLY A 33 7.18 12.51 -11.78
C GLY A 33 7.09 13.03 -10.34
N ILE A 34 6.06 12.60 -9.65
CA ILE A 34 5.79 12.89 -8.25
C ILE A 34 5.58 11.58 -7.51
N VAL A 35 6.41 11.27 -6.53
CA VAL A 35 6.08 10.22 -5.56
C VAL A 35 5.12 10.76 -4.51
N LEU A 36 4.06 10.01 -4.22
CA LEU A 36 3.15 10.26 -3.11
C LEU A 36 3.61 9.42 -1.92
N GLN A 37 4.49 10.00 -1.11
CA GLN A 37 5.08 9.30 0.02
C GLN A 37 4.03 9.10 1.12
N ARG A 38 3.81 7.83 1.47
CA ARG A 38 3.06 7.44 2.66
C ARG A 38 3.93 7.71 3.91
N VAL A 39 3.57 8.72 4.70
CA VAL A 39 4.38 9.10 5.88
C VAL A 39 4.20 8.08 7.00
N TYR A 40 5.26 7.70 7.69
CA TYR A 40 5.19 6.84 8.87
C TYR A 40 6.18 7.34 9.93
N PRO A 41 5.86 7.27 11.24
CA PRO A 41 4.63 6.75 11.85
C PRO A 41 3.43 7.73 11.84
N PRO A 42 2.19 7.25 12.12
CA PRO A 42 1.00 8.09 12.25
C PRO A 42 1.11 9.27 13.22
N THR A 43 1.90 9.13 14.28
CA THR A 43 2.17 10.20 15.25
C THR A 43 2.97 11.37 14.65
N ALA A 44 3.62 11.17 13.51
CA ALA A 44 4.41 12.15 12.79
C ALA A 44 3.73 12.61 11.48
N PHE A 45 2.43 12.37 11.30
CA PHE A 45 1.72 12.85 10.12
C PHE A 45 1.84 14.39 9.99
N PRO A 46 2.22 14.89 8.81
CA PRO A 46 2.28 16.31 8.57
C PRO A 46 0.87 16.88 8.47
N LYS A 47 0.73 18.19 8.65
CA LYS A 47 -0.52 18.91 8.38
C LYS A 47 -0.68 19.09 6.88
N VAL A 48 -1.19 18.06 6.22
CA VAL A 48 -1.49 18.03 4.79
C VAL A 48 -2.93 17.59 4.58
N ARG A 49 -3.47 17.91 3.40
CA ARG A 49 -4.82 17.54 2.98
C ARG A 49 -4.81 16.42 1.97
N SER A 50 -3.68 16.17 1.28
CA SER A 50 -3.52 15.00 0.43
C SER A 50 -3.46 13.72 1.26
N ARG A 51 -4.31 12.74 0.93
CA ARG A 51 -4.41 11.49 1.68
C ARG A 51 -5.01 10.35 0.84
N LEU A 52 -4.66 9.12 1.22
CA LEU A 52 -5.34 7.90 0.82
C LEU A 52 -6.55 7.65 1.74
N GLY A 53 -7.61 7.08 1.17
CA GLY A 53 -8.76 6.53 1.90
C GLY A 53 -9.38 7.46 2.95
N GLY A 54 -10.05 6.86 3.93
CA GLY A 54 -10.89 7.59 4.88
C GLY A 54 -12.17 8.09 4.23
N LEU A 55 -12.71 9.17 4.80
CA LEU A 55 -13.84 9.90 4.22
C LEU A 55 -13.32 11.14 3.47
N PRO A 56 -13.86 11.48 2.29
CA PRO A 56 -13.37 12.64 1.55
C PRO A 56 -13.88 13.96 2.14
N GLN A 57 -13.10 15.04 2.03
CA GLN A 57 -13.59 16.42 2.21
C GLN A 57 -14.39 16.89 0.97
N LEU A 58 -15.36 16.10 0.52
CA LEU A 58 -16.07 16.32 -0.73
C LEU A 58 -17.17 17.38 -0.56
N PRO A 59 -17.12 18.51 -1.29
CA PRO A 59 -18.15 19.55 -1.19
C PRO A 59 -19.56 19.05 -1.46
N GLN A 60 -20.55 19.68 -0.82
CA GLN A 60 -21.98 19.33 -0.97
C GLN A 60 -22.52 19.56 -2.40
N THR A 61 -21.83 20.37 -3.21
CA THR A 61 -22.18 20.62 -4.61
C THR A 61 -21.96 19.41 -5.51
N PHE A 62 -21.14 18.44 -5.07
CA PHE A 62 -20.94 17.19 -5.79
C PHE A 62 -21.86 16.10 -5.22
N GLU A 63 -22.43 15.29 -6.09
CA GLU A 63 -23.06 14.03 -5.67
C GLU A 63 -22.00 12.99 -5.30
N TRP A 64 -22.40 11.87 -4.69
CA TRP A 64 -21.51 10.72 -4.54
C TRP A 64 -21.39 9.99 -5.86
N PRO A 65 -20.17 9.81 -6.40
CA PRO A 65 -19.99 9.09 -7.66
C PRO A 65 -20.64 7.71 -7.63
N THR A 66 -21.51 7.46 -8.60
CA THR A 66 -22.18 6.17 -8.78
C THR A 66 -21.69 5.57 -10.10
N GLY A 67 -21.33 4.30 -10.06
CA GLY A 67 -20.91 3.49 -11.20
C GLY A 67 -21.82 2.28 -11.39
N VAL A 68 -21.34 1.28 -12.13
CA VAL A 68 -22.05 0.02 -12.38
C VAL A 68 -21.20 -1.15 -11.90
N SER A 69 -21.80 -2.06 -11.14
CA SER A 69 -21.19 -3.34 -10.74
C SER A 69 -22.23 -4.46 -10.92
N TYR A 70 -21.85 -5.54 -11.59
CA TYR A 70 -22.75 -6.65 -11.96
C TYR A 70 -24.07 -6.21 -12.63
N GLY A 71 -24.03 -5.12 -13.40
CA GLY A 71 -25.19 -4.55 -14.09
C GLY A 71 -26.08 -3.64 -13.24
N GLU A 72 -25.76 -3.42 -11.97
CA GLU A 72 -26.53 -2.58 -11.05
C GLU A 72 -25.81 -1.26 -10.71
N PRO A 73 -26.53 -0.15 -10.54
CA PRO A 73 -25.95 1.09 -10.02
C PRO A 73 -25.36 0.89 -8.62
N THR A 74 -24.11 1.30 -8.42
CA THR A 74 -23.41 1.16 -7.14
C THR A 74 -22.62 2.41 -6.77
N PRO A 75 -22.63 2.88 -5.52
CA PRO A 75 -21.70 3.89 -5.06
C PRO A 75 -20.25 3.46 -5.26
N MET A 76 -19.42 4.37 -5.77
CA MET A 76 -18.00 4.13 -5.92
C MET A 76 -17.27 4.29 -4.58
N HIS A 77 -16.18 3.55 -4.40
CA HIS A 77 -15.29 3.65 -3.26
C HIS A 77 -14.37 4.87 -3.43
N PHE A 78 -14.18 5.60 -2.34
CA PHE A 78 -13.20 6.69 -2.29
C PHE A 78 -11.78 6.13 -2.11
N LEU A 79 -10.86 6.50 -3.01
CA LEU A 79 -9.48 5.99 -3.00
C LEU A 79 -8.49 7.01 -2.44
N ALA A 80 -8.58 8.27 -2.87
CA ALA A 80 -7.63 9.32 -2.49
C ALA A 80 -8.20 10.72 -2.74
N GLN A 81 -7.73 11.69 -1.97
CA GLN A 81 -7.82 13.12 -2.29
C GLN A 81 -6.43 13.73 -2.40
N ILE A 82 -6.24 14.64 -3.34
CA ILE A 82 -4.97 15.31 -3.60
C ILE A 82 -5.22 16.81 -3.68
N ASP A 83 -4.56 17.57 -2.78
CA ASP A 83 -4.59 19.03 -2.83
C ASP A 83 -3.53 19.51 -3.83
N CYS A 84 -3.99 20.13 -4.92
CA CYS A 84 -3.13 20.61 -6.00
C CYS A 84 -2.16 21.72 -5.55
N ALA A 85 -2.41 22.38 -4.42
CA ALA A 85 -1.48 23.33 -3.81
C ALA A 85 -0.29 22.64 -3.11
N GLU A 86 -0.42 21.36 -2.74
CA GLU A 86 0.63 20.57 -2.09
C GLU A 86 1.56 19.86 -3.08
N LEU A 87 1.21 19.88 -4.38
CA LEU A 87 2.00 19.23 -5.42
C LEU A 87 3.22 20.05 -5.84
N PRO A 88 4.41 19.43 -5.96
CA PRO A 88 5.54 20.06 -6.63
C PRO A 88 5.19 20.44 -8.06
N ARG A 89 5.58 21.65 -8.50
CA ARG A 89 5.42 22.08 -9.90
C ARG A 89 6.41 21.34 -10.78
N VAL A 90 5.92 20.29 -11.46
CA VAL A 90 6.68 19.48 -12.44
C VAL A 90 5.97 19.38 -13.78
N GLU A 91 4.63 19.49 -13.78
CA GLU A 91 3.79 19.59 -14.98
C GLU A 91 3.00 20.89 -14.89
N SER A 92 3.10 21.71 -15.93
CA SER A 92 2.48 23.04 -16.01
C SER A 92 0.96 22.98 -16.20
N LEU A 93 0.46 21.86 -16.73
CA LEU A 93 -0.98 21.65 -16.97
C LEU A 93 -1.75 21.23 -15.72
N MET A 94 -1.05 20.76 -14.67
CA MET A 94 -1.70 20.43 -13.40
C MET A 94 -2.27 21.71 -12.75
N PRO A 95 -3.48 21.65 -12.18
CA PRO A 95 -4.03 22.77 -11.42
C PRO A 95 -3.07 23.23 -10.33
N THR A 96 -3.02 24.54 -10.08
CA THR A 96 -2.17 25.10 -9.02
C THR A 96 -2.83 25.10 -7.65
N GLN A 97 -4.14 24.93 -7.61
CA GLN A 97 -4.99 24.94 -6.42
C GLN A 97 -6.19 24.03 -6.66
N GLY A 98 -6.99 23.83 -5.64
CA GLY A 98 -8.16 22.95 -5.68
C GLY A 98 -7.81 21.52 -5.27
N MET A 99 -8.84 20.68 -5.22
CA MET A 99 -8.76 19.31 -4.72
C MET A 99 -9.21 18.34 -5.81
N LEU A 100 -8.42 17.30 -6.05
CA LEU A 100 -8.82 16.14 -6.84
C LEU A 100 -9.33 15.05 -5.90
N PHE A 101 -10.43 14.38 -6.26
CA PHE A 101 -10.97 13.24 -5.54
C PHE A 101 -11.09 12.05 -6.49
N PHE A 102 -10.52 10.92 -6.10
CA PHE A 102 -10.47 9.71 -6.91
C PHE A 102 -11.43 8.65 -6.37
N PHE A 103 -12.28 8.14 -7.25
CA PHE A 103 -13.29 7.13 -6.95
C PHE A 103 -13.25 5.99 -7.96
N ALA A 104 -13.56 4.78 -7.49
CA ALA A 104 -13.71 3.62 -8.36
C ALA A 104 -14.76 2.62 -7.84
N VAL A 105 -15.39 1.90 -8.75
CA VAL A 105 -16.10 0.65 -8.45
C VAL A 105 -15.03 -0.39 -8.13
N ASN A 106 -14.75 -0.55 -6.84
CA ASN A 106 -13.75 -1.47 -6.33
C ASN A 106 -14.41 -2.79 -5.90
N ASP A 107 -15.07 -3.46 -6.84
CA ASP A 107 -15.69 -4.79 -6.67
C ASP A 107 -14.66 -5.92 -6.80
N GLU A 108 -15.07 -7.18 -6.67
CA GLU A 108 -14.14 -8.34 -6.73
C GLU A 108 -13.31 -8.38 -8.01
N GLU A 109 -13.94 -8.10 -9.15
CA GLU A 109 -13.34 -8.18 -10.48
C GLU A 109 -12.32 -7.07 -10.74
N GLN A 110 -12.55 -5.87 -10.20
CA GLN A 110 -11.71 -4.68 -10.40
C GLN A 110 -11.40 -4.36 -11.88
N ILE A 111 -12.29 -4.76 -12.79
CA ILE A 111 -12.16 -4.46 -14.23
C ILE A 111 -12.57 -3.01 -14.45
N TRP A 112 -11.58 -2.14 -14.64
CA TRP A 112 -11.78 -0.69 -14.79
C TRP A 112 -11.61 -0.20 -16.23
N ASP A 113 -10.85 -0.93 -17.04
CA ASP A 113 -10.63 -0.69 -18.46
C ASP A 113 -11.82 -1.22 -19.26
N THR A 114 -12.78 -0.33 -19.51
CA THR A 114 -13.99 -0.65 -20.28
C THR A 114 -14.25 0.45 -21.29
N ASP A 115 -15.09 0.19 -22.30
CA ASP A 115 -15.53 1.20 -23.28
C ASP A 115 -16.36 2.33 -22.64
N ALA A 116 -16.80 2.16 -21.39
CA ALA A 116 -17.46 3.18 -20.58
C ALA A 116 -16.69 3.40 -19.27
N PRO A 117 -15.47 3.99 -19.29
CA PRO A 117 -14.64 4.16 -18.09
C PRO A 117 -15.39 4.88 -16.96
N ARG A 118 -16.32 5.75 -17.37
CA ARG A 118 -17.20 6.51 -16.49
C ARG A 118 -18.11 5.65 -15.61
N GLU A 119 -18.40 4.41 -15.97
CA GLU A 119 -19.17 3.48 -15.14
C GLU A 119 -18.30 2.82 -14.06
N ARG A 120 -16.97 2.86 -14.21
CA ARG A 120 -16.02 2.20 -13.31
C ARG A 120 -15.22 3.18 -12.46
N VAL A 121 -14.84 4.33 -13.00
CA VAL A 121 -14.02 5.32 -12.30
C VAL A 121 -14.51 6.76 -12.47
N ARG A 122 -14.26 7.58 -11.45
CA ARG A 122 -14.59 9.01 -11.41
C ARG A 122 -13.48 9.80 -10.74
N VAL A 123 -13.04 10.87 -11.40
CA VAL A 123 -12.19 11.89 -10.80
C VAL A 123 -12.96 13.20 -10.76
N LEU A 124 -13.17 13.73 -9.56
CA LEU A 124 -13.81 15.02 -9.37
C LEU A 124 -12.76 16.08 -9.05
N TYR A 125 -12.89 17.26 -9.64
CA TYR A 125 -12.05 18.40 -9.34
C TYR A 125 -12.87 19.53 -8.75
N ALA A 126 -12.52 19.96 -7.55
CA ALA A 126 -13.10 21.11 -6.87
C ALA A 126 -12.08 22.26 -6.87
N PRO A 127 -12.32 23.37 -7.60
CA PRO A 127 -11.38 24.51 -7.64
C PRO A 127 -11.11 25.13 -6.27
N THR A 128 -12.03 24.99 -5.33
CA THR A 128 -11.89 25.47 -3.96
C THR A 128 -12.59 24.51 -3.00
N VAL A 129 -11.89 24.11 -1.94
CA VAL A 129 -12.43 23.33 -0.82
C VAL A 129 -11.98 24.00 0.47
N PRO A 130 -12.90 24.57 1.28
CA PRO A 130 -12.57 25.17 2.56
C PRO A 130 -11.75 24.23 3.46
N ALA A 131 -10.85 24.78 4.28
CA ALA A 131 -10.00 23.97 5.15
C ALA A 131 -10.82 23.20 6.21
N ASP A 132 -11.92 23.80 6.65
CA ASP A 132 -12.91 23.28 7.59
C ASP A 132 -14.03 22.48 6.91
N GLN A 133 -13.93 22.19 5.60
CA GLN A 133 -14.87 21.34 4.90
C GLN A 133 -14.99 20.01 5.64
N PRO A 134 -16.19 19.65 6.16
CA PRO A 134 -16.38 18.41 6.86
C PRO A 134 -16.20 17.24 5.90
N GLU A 135 -15.73 16.13 6.47
CA GLU A 135 -15.68 14.86 5.77
C GLU A 135 -17.10 14.38 5.47
N ARG A 136 -17.29 13.84 4.27
CA ARG A 136 -18.60 13.36 3.84
C ARG A 136 -18.75 11.87 4.17
N PRO A 137 -19.77 11.48 4.95
CA PRO A 137 -20.07 10.07 5.20
C PRO A 137 -20.26 9.30 3.90
N ALA A 138 -19.80 8.06 3.88
CA ALA A 138 -20.06 7.18 2.75
C ALA A 138 -21.54 6.77 2.70
N PRO A 139 -22.09 6.50 1.49
CA PRO A 139 -23.46 6.03 1.36
C PRO A 139 -23.70 4.72 2.12
N GLU A 140 -24.90 4.56 2.70
CA GLU A 140 -25.26 3.39 3.52
C GLU A 140 -25.17 2.05 2.75
N HIS A 141 -25.37 2.09 1.44
CA HIS A 141 -25.35 0.94 0.54
C HIS A 141 -24.02 0.78 -0.20
N LEU A 142 -22.96 1.49 0.22
CA LEU A 142 -21.61 1.22 -0.28
C LEU A 142 -21.24 -0.23 0.06
N ARG A 143 -20.86 -1.00 -0.95
CA ARG A 143 -20.46 -2.41 -0.82
C ARG A 143 -19.10 -2.55 -0.09
N PRO A 144 -18.76 -3.72 0.43
CA PRO A 144 -17.39 -4.01 0.86
C PRO A 144 -16.40 -3.85 -0.30
N ILE A 145 -15.19 -3.40 0.02
CA ILE A 145 -14.09 -3.35 -0.94
C ILE A 145 -13.81 -4.76 -1.46
N GLN A 146 -13.68 -4.90 -2.77
CA GLN A 146 -13.50 -6.16 -3.49
C GLN A 146 -14.61 -7.18 -3.22
N ASP A 147 -15.79 -6.73 -2.77
CA ASP A 147 -16.88 -7.59 -2.30
C ASP A 147 -16.47 -8.64 -1.27
N VAL A 148 -15.41 -8.32 -0.53
CA VAL A 148 -14.78 -9.25 0.39
C VAL A 148 -15.78 -9.74 1.42
N ASN A 149 -15.95 -11.06 1.46
CA ASN A 149 -16.69 -11.77 2.49
C ASN A 149 -15.88 -12.98 2.96
N LYS A 150 -15.73 -13.12 4.28
CA LYS A 150 -14.94 -14.22 4.85
C LYS A 150 -15.61 -15.58 4.73
N ALA A 151 -16.91 -15.62 4.45
CA ALA A 151 -17.63 -16.85 4.14
C ALA A 151 -17.14 -17.48 2.82
N ASP A 152 -16.63 -16.68 1.88
CA ASP A 152 -16.29 -17.14 0.53
C ASP A 152 -14.89 -17.78 0.47
N SER A 153 -13.95 -17.32 1.31
CA SER A 153 -12.59 -17.87 1.33
C SER A 153 -11.84 -17.58 2.65
N PRO A 154 -11.05 -18.53 3.18
CA PRO A 154 -10.18 -18.30 4.34
C PRO A 154 -9.05 -17.30 4.04
N TYR A 155 -8.74 -17.12 2.75
CA TYR A 155 -7.70 -16.22 2.25
C TYR A 155 -8.25 -14.85 1.86
N ALA A 156 -9.58 -14.67 1.84
CA ALA A 156 -10.19 -13.35 1.63
C ALA A 156 -9.69 -12.37 2.70
N GLY A 157 -9.26 -11.19 2.27
CA GLY A 157 -8.71 -10.15 3.14
C GLY A 157 -9.79 -9.49 4.02
N PRO A 158 -9.46 -8.39 4.72
CA PRO A 158 -8.20 -8.24 5.44
C PRO A 158 -7.97 -9.40 6.42
N GLY A 159 -6.72 -9.63 6.84
CA GLY A 159 -6.36 -10.79 7.68
C GLY A 159 -7.06 -10.88 9.04
N TRP A 160 -7.63 -9.78 9.54
CA TRP A 160 -8.39 -9.69 10.79
C TRP A 160 -9.91 -9.93 10.63
N LEU A 161 -10.40 -10.14 9.40
CA LEU A 161 -11.82 -10.42 9.16
C LEU A 161 -12.16 -11.85 9.62
N LEU A 162 -13.15 -12.01 10.49
CA LEU A 162 -13.56 -13.31 11.03
C LEU A 162 -14.56 -14.01 10.11
N PRO A 163 -14.68 -15.36 10.17
CA PRO A 163 -15.65 -16.11 9.38
C PRO A 163 -17.07 -15.54 9.49
N GLY A 164 -17.72 -15.34 8.34
CA GLY A 164 -19.08 -14.78 8.23
C GLY A 164 -19.17 -13.25 8.25
N GLU A 165 -18.07 -12.53 8.47
CA GLU A 165 -18.06 -11.06 8.39
C GLU A 165 -17.82 -10.56 6.95
N SER A 166 -18.41 -9.41 6.62
CA SER A 166 -18.11 -8.65 5.41
C SER A 166 -16.93 -7.70 5.63
N GLY A 167 -16.12 -7.51 4.59
CA GLY A 167 -14.94 -6.66 4.60
C GLY A 167 -15.25 -5.17 4.83
N PRO A 168 -14.20 -4.35 5.00
CA PRO A 168 -14.34 -2.90 5.15
C PRO A 168 -14.89 -2.27 3.87
N ARG A 169 -15.68 -1.21 4.04
CA ARG A 169 -16.24 -0.40 2.94
C ARG A 169 -15.39 0.82 2.59
N LEU A 170 -14.45 1.17 3.47
CA LEU A 170 -13.58 2.34 3.33
C LEU A 170 -12.13 1.90 3.35
N HIS A 171 -11.31 2.51 2.49
CA HIS A 171 -9.87 2.39 2.59
C HIS A 171 -9.36 3.14 3.82
N VAL A 172 -8.21 2.69 4.35
CA VAL A 172 -7.57 3.32 5.51
C VAL A 172 -7.22 4.77 5.19
N GLN A 173 -7.48 5.67 6.15
CA GLN A 173 -7.05 7.06 6.05
C GLN A 173 -5.55 7.16 6.27
N TRP A 174 -4.82 7.73 5.31
CA TRP A 174 -3.37 7.91 5.46
C TRP A 174 -2.84 9.15 4.75
N SER A 175 -2.07 9.98 5.46
CA SER A 175 -1.51 11.24 4.92
C SER A 175 -0.45 10.99 3.84
N LEU A 176 -0.51 11.76 2.75
CA LEU A 176 0.43 11.69 1.64
C LEU A 176 1.25 12.98 1.54
N VAL A 177 2.56 12.84 1.29
CA VAL A 177 3.43 13.95 0.94
C VAL A 177 3.94 13.78 -0.48
N ALA A 178 3.61 14.75 -1.34
CA ALA A 178 4.06 14.77 -2.72
C ALA A 178 5.52 15.26 -2.81
N ARG A 179 6.39 14.50 -3.47
CA ARG A 179 7.79 14.86 -3.70
C ARG A 179 8.19 14.61 -5.14
N ARG A 180 9.09 15.44 -5.68
CA ARG A 180 9.65 15.22 -7.02
C ARG A 180 10.42 13.90 -7.02
N MET A 181 10.23 13.10 -8.07
CA MET A 181 10.95 11.86 -8.28
C MET A 181 11.28 11.73 -9.77
N ASP A 182 12.51 11.34 -10.08
CA ASP A 182 12.89 11.04 -11.46
C ASP A 182 12.36 9.68 -11.88
N THR A 183 11.96 9.60 -13.15
CA THR A 183 11.32 8.43 -13.72
C THR A 183 11.82 8.19 -15.13
N TRP A 184 11.77 6.93 -15.56
CA TRP A 184 12.24 6.47 -16.87
C TRP A 184 11.26 5.44 -17.43
N PRO A 185 11.12 5.33 -18.76
CA PRO A 185 10.20 4.36 -19.34
C PRO A 185 10.64 2.94 -18.97
N TYR A 186 9.69 2.10 -18.56
CA TYR A 186 9.97 0.70 -18.26
C TYR A 186 10.38 -0.04 -19.54
N ASP A 187 9.57 0.09 -20.60
CA ASP A 187 9.91 -0.43 -21.91
C ASP A 187 10.92 0.47 -22.61
N MET A 188 11.94 -0.15 -23.20
CA MET A 188 12.99 0.55 -23.94
C MET A 188 12.41 1.19 -25.21
N PRO A 189 12.47 2.52 -25.37
CA PRO A 189 12.03 3.18 -26.60
C PRO A 189 12.79 2.68 -27.85
N THR A 190 12.11 2.45 -28.98
CA THR A 190 12.82 2.08 -30.21
C THR A 190 13.65 3.28 -30.71
N PRO A 191 15.00 3.19 -30.80
CA PRO A 191 15.81 4.26 -31.36
C PRO A 191 15.68 4.33 -32.88
N GLU A 192 15.91 5.53 -33.41
CA GLU A 192 15.98 5.83 -34.85
C GLU A 192 17.26 5.27 -35.50
N ASP A 193 18.24 4.80 -34.71
CA ASP A 193 19.53 4.33 -35.18
C ASP A 193 19.94 2.97 -34.58
N SER A 194 20.86 2.28 -35.24
CA SER A 194 21.18 0.84 -35.10
C SER A 194 21.88 0.40 -33.79
N SER A 195 22.10 1.29 -32.82
CA SER A 195 22.87 1.01 -31.59
C SER A 195 22.00 0.90 -30.33
N ARG A 196 21.11 -0.09 -30.27
CA ARG A 196 20.32 -0.38 -29.05
C ARG A 196 21.21 -0.95 -27.93
N PRO A 197 21.09 -0.46 -26.68
CA PRO A 197 21.63 -1.20 -25.55
C PRO A 197 20.91 -2.54 -25.39
N ALA A 198 21.55 -3.51 -24.74
CA ALA A 198 20.92 -4.80 -24.46
C ALA A 198 19.71 -4.60 -23.51
N VAL A 199 18.58 -5.21 -23.83
CA VAL A 199 17.32 -5.08 -23.04
C VAL A 199 17.52 -5.45 -21.58
N ALA A 200 18.24 -6.54 -21.30
CA ALA A 200 18.55 -6.96 -19.93
C ALA A 200 19.36 -5.91 -19.16
N ALA A 201 20.35 -5.28 -19.81
CA ALA A 201 21.17 -4.23 -19.20
C ALA A 201 20.33 -2.97 -18.91
N TYR A 202 19.41 -2.62 -19.81
CA TYR A 202 18.48 -1.51 -19.61
C TYR A 202 17.55 -1.76 -18.42
N HIS A 203 16.86 -2.90 -18.34
CA HIS A 203 15.95 -3.19 -17.22
C HIS A 203 16.69 -3.29 -15.88
N GLN A 204 17.91 -3.83 -15.87
CA GLN A 204 18.76 -3.80 -14.68
C GLN A 204 19.01 -2.36 -14.24
N ARG A 205 19.48 -1.52 -15.17
CA ARG A 205 19.83 -0.14 -14.85
C ARG A 205 18.61 0.70 -14.49
N TRP A 206 17.50 0.51 -15.18
CA TRP A 206 16.20 1.11 -14.85
C TRP A 206 15.76 0.76 -13.42
N SER A 207 15.92 -0.50 -13.00
CA SER A 207 15.57 -0.93 -11.64
C SER A 207 16.45 -0.24 -10.59
N GLU A 208 17.76 -0.11 -10.84
CA GLU A 208 18.70 0.58 -9.95
C GLU A 208 18.37 2.08 -9.84
N LEU A 209 18.10 2.73 -10.98
CA LEU A 209 17.76 4.15 -11.04
C LEU A 209 16.42 4.45 -10.37
N SER A 210 15.40 3.61 -10.60
CA SER A 210 14.08 3.76 -9.99
C SER A 210 14.15 3.59 -8.47
N LEU A 211 14.91 2.61 -7.97
CA LEU A 211 15.17 2.46 -6.54
C LEU A 211 15.90 3.67 -5.98
N GLY A 212 16.98 4.12 -6.64
CA GLY A 212 17.75 5.29 -6.23
C GLY A 212 16.93 6.60 -6.24
N ALA A 213 16.04 6.77 -7.21
CA ALA A 213 15.14 7.93 -7.28
C ALA A 213 14.13 7.94 -6.14
N ALA A 214 13.54 6.78 -5.81
CA ALA A 214 12.63 6.65 -4.67
C ALA A 214 13.35 6.94 -3.34
N VAL A 215 14.58 6.43 -3.16
CA VAL A 215 15.45 6.76 -2.01
C VAL A 215 15.73 8.26 -1.96
N ALA A 216 16.17 8.87 -3.06
CA ALA A 216 16.49 10.29 -3.12
C ALA A 216 15.28 11.19 -2.84
N ALA A 217 14.09 10.79 -3.32
CA ALA A 217 12.87 11.54 -3.11
C ALA A 217 12.37 11.43 -1.65
N THR A 218 12.38 10.22 -1.07
CA THR A 218 11.74 9.95 0.23
C THR A 218 12.69 10.06 1.42
N GLY A 219 13.99 9.92 1.20
CA GLY A 219 15.01 9.77 2.24
C GLY A 219 15.02 8.41 2.93
N LEU A 220 14.16 7.48 2.50
CA LEU A 220 14.06 6.13 3.07
C LEU A 220 15.04 5.20 2.37
N MET A 221 15.60 4.25 3.11
CA MET A 221 16.51 3.24 2.56
C MET A 221 15.82 1.87 2.58
N PRO A 222 16.03 1.03 1.54
CA PRO A 222 15.58 -0.36 1.61
C PRO A 222 16.33 -1.09 2.71
N ASN A 223 15.68 -2.07 3.33
CA ASN A 223 16.33 -2.92 4.33
C ASN A 223 17.39 -3.81 3.64
N ALA A 224 18.67 -3.53 3.92
CA ALA A 224 19.79 -4.26 3.32
C ALA A 224 19.88 -5.72 3.81
N ASP A 225 19.30 -6.01 4.98
CA ASP A 225 19.27 -7.34 5.60
C ASP A 225 17.94 -8.06 5.33
N ALA A 226 17.12 -7.58 4.38
CA ALA A 226 15.85 -8.23 4.04
C ALA A 226 16.09 -9.71 3.66
N ILE A 227 15.60 -10.63 4.49
CA ILE A 227 15.67 -12.05 4.24
C ILE A 227 14.49 -12.43 3.32
N PHE A 228 14.75 -13.31 2.35
CA PHE A 228 13.73 -13.79 1.41
C PHE A 228 12.53 -14.36 2.17
N ARG A 229 11.31 -13.84 1.91
CA ARG A 229 10.02 -14.55 2.07
C ARG A 229 8.82 -13.61 1.94
N TRP A 230 7.87 -14.00 1.08
CA TRP A 230 6.45 -13.59 1.15
C TRP A 230 5.75 -14.02 2.47
N GLU A 231 6.44 -14.76 3.35
CA GLU A 231 5.94 -15.25 4.65
C GLU A 231 6.53 -14.53 5.87
N ARG A 232 7.53 -13.65 5.72
CA ARG A 232 8.22 -13.05 6.88
C ARG A 232 8.11 -11.52 6.88
N PRO A 233 7.74 -10.91 8.01
CA PRO A 233 7.91 -9.48 8.22
C PRO A 233 9.37 -9.05 7.97
N LEU A 234 9.55 -7.88 7.35
CA LEU A 234 10.80 -7.13 7.25
C LEU A 234 11.31 -6.63 8.61
N SER A 235 10.43 -6.48 9.61
CA SER A 235 10.83 -6.21 10.99
C SER A 235 11.69 -7.35 11.54
N GLN A 236 12.85 -7.03 12.14
CA GLN A 236 13.89 -8.01 12.53
C GLN A 236 13.47 -9.01 13.64
N SER A 237 12.39 -8.75 14.37
CA SER A 237 11.95 -9.56 15.51
C SER A 237 11.00 -10.68 15.07
N TRP A 238 11.55 -11.79 14.57
CA TRP A 238 10.76 -12.94 14.13
C TRP A 238 10.38 -13.91 15.25
N GLU A 239 10.99 -13.76 16.42
CA GLU A 239 10.60 -14.47 17.64
C GLU A 239 9.50 -13.68 18.33
N PHE A 240 8.45 -14.37 18.73
CA PHE A 240 7.36 -13.70 19.45
C PHE A 240 7.90 -13.20 20.80
N PRO A 241 7.66 -11.93 21.17
CA PRO A 241 8.30 -11.31 22.33
C PRO A 241 7.61 -11.70 23.66
N ALA A 242 7.40 -12.99 23.91
CA ALA A 242 6.67 -13.50 25.08
C ALA A 242 7.24 -12.99 26.40
N GLN A 243 8.56 -13.02 26.56
CA GLN A 243 9.22 -12.54 27.78
C GLN A 243 9.00 -11.04 27.97
N TRP A 244 9.16 -10.24 26.92
CA TRP A 244 8.92 -8.80 26.98
C TRP A 244 7.46 -8.49 27.34
N LEU A 245 6.49 -9.18 26.71
CA LEU A 245 5.07 -9.01 27.01
C LEU A 245 4.73 -9.33 28.48
N ARG A 246 5.39 -10.31 29.12
CA ARG A 246 5.17 -10.59 30.56
C ARG A 246 5.46 -9.40 31.46
N TYR A 247 6.42 -8.55 31.08
CA TYR A 247 6.82 -7.36 31.85
C TYR A 247 6.21 -6.05 31.34
N GLN A 248 5.54 -6.05 30.18
CA GLN A 248 4.97 -4.86 29.57
C GLN A 248 3.58 -4.53 30.14
N LEU A 249 3.55 -3.92 31.33
CA LEU A 249 2.31 -3.68 32.10
C LEU A 249 1.29 -2.74 31.42
N ASP A 250 1.75 -1.88 30.53
CA ASP A 250 0.96 -0.93 29.74
C ASP A 250 0.44 -1.50 28.41
N PHE A 251 0.85 -2.72 28.02
CA PHE A 251 0.34 -3.39 26.84
C PHE A 251 -0.92 -4.20 27.16
N PRO A 252 -1.93 -4.22 26.26
CA PRO A 252 -2.08 -3.36 25.09
C PRO A 252 -2.40 -1.91 25.47
N GLN A 253 -1.91 -0.97 24.67
CA GLN A 253 -2.02 0.46 24.96
C GLN A 253 -3.40 1.04 24.66
N VAL A 254 -4.09 0.50 23.65
CA VAL A 254 -5.36 1.00 23.13
C VAL A 254 -6.27 -0.17 22.72
N GLY A 255 -7.59 -0.01 22.87
CA GLY A 255 -8.59 -1.07 22.70
C GLY A 255 -8.53 -1.79 21.35
N ILE A 256 -8.24 -1.09 20.26
CA ILE A 256 -8.11 -1.68 18.92
C ILE A 256 -7.02 -2.77 18.85
N MET A 257 -5.98 -2.67 19.66
CA MET A 257 -4.93 -3.69 19.69
C MET A 257 -5.46 -5.03 20.19
N ILE A 258 -6.35 -5.01 21.18
CA ILE A 258 -7.03 -6.23 21.68
C ILE A 258 -7.80 -6.88 20.53
N ASP A 259 -8.64 -6.09 19.86
CA ASP A 259 -9.48 -6.57 18.76
C ASP A 259 -8.64 -7.17 17.62
N ARG A 260 -7.68 -6.42 17.07
CA ARG A 260 -6.92 -6.85 15.89
C ARG A 260 -6.00 -8.03 16.17
N LEU A 261 -5.35 -8.05 17.34
CA LEU A 261 -4.51 -9.18 17.72
C LEU A 261 -5.35 -10.44 17.97
N ALA A 262 -6.48 -10.34 18.66
CA ALA A 262 -7.35 -11.48 18.91
C ALA A 262 -7.86 -12.10 17.61
N ARG A 263 -8.36 -11.27 16.69
CA ARG A 263 -8.87 -11.70 15.38
C ARG A 263 -7.82 -12.40 14.54
N ILE A 264 -6.61 -11.85 14.47
CA ILE A 264 -5.54 -12.42 13.63
C ILE A 264 -5.00 -13.71 14.24
N ALA A 265 -4.90 -13.79 15.58
CA ALA A 265 -4.55 -15.03 16.26
C ALA A 265 -5.59 -16.13 15.98
N GLY A 266 -6.88 -15.85 16.17
CA GLY A 266 -7.97 -16.79 15.87
C GLY A 266 -7.97 -17.27 14.41
N ASN A 267 -7.81 -16.34 13.46
CA ASN A 267 -7.70 -16.68 12.05
C ASN A 267 -6.46 -17.53 11.72
N SER A 268 -5.36 -17.38 12.47
CA SER A 268 -4.18 -18.24 12.29
C SER A 268 -4.45 -19.67 12.78
N ARG A 269 -5.10 -19.84 13.94
CA ARG A 269 -5.53 -21.17 14.44
C ARG A 269 -6.42 -21.88 13.44
N ASN A 270 -7.41 -21.17 12.89
CA ASN A 270 -8.36 -21.73 11.93
C ASN A 270 -7.75 -22.20 10.61
N LYS A 271 -6.66 -21.58 10.16
CA LYS A 271 -5.96 -22.02 8.95
C LYS A 271 -5.33 -23.41 9.13
N GLU A 272 -4.90 -23.73 10.33
CA GLU A 272 -4.31 -25.03 10.66
C GLU A 272 -5.39 -26.11 10.80
N THR A 273 -6.51 -25.79 11.43
CA THR A 273 -7.61 -26.75 11.68
C THR A 273 -8.59 -26.90 10.52
N ARG A 274 -8.61 -25.95 9.57
CA ARG A 274 -9.62 -25.87 8.48
C ARG A 274 -11.06 -25.89 8.99
N SER A 275 -11.31 -25.39 10.20
CA SER A 275 -12.64 -25.38 10.83
C SER A 275 -13.56 -24.29 10.27
N PHE A 276 -13.00 -23.22 9.72
CA PHE A 276 -13.70 -22.04 9.19
C PHE A 276 -14.72 -21.40 10.17
N ALA A 277 -14.50 -21.51 11.48
CA ALA A 277 -15.37 -20.94 12.52
C ALA A 277 -14.56 -20.11 13.52
N ALA A 278 -15.07 -18.94 13.92
CA ALA A 278 -14.40 -18.15 14.96
C ALA A 278 -14.52 -18.83 16.32
N ASP A 279 -13.40 -19.05 17.00
CA ASP A 279 -13.39 -19.62 18.35
C ASP A 279 -14.03 -18.67 19.37
N GLN A 280 -14.68 -19.23 20.38
CA GLN A 280 -15.43 -18.44 21.37
C GLN A 280 -14.55 -17.46 22.14
N ASP A 281 -13.34 -17.87 22.53
CA ASP A 281 -12.41 -16.99 23.27
C ASP A 281 -11.98 -15.75 22.45
N VAL A 282 -11.85 -15.90 21.13
CA VAL A 282 -11.58 -14.78 20.21
C VAL A 282 -12.79 -13.86 20.11
N LEU A 283 -13.99 -14.43 19.99
CA LEU A 283 -15.23 -13.65 19.96
C LEU A 283 -15.43 -12.85 21.25
N ASP A 284 -15.11 -13.44 22.41
CA ASP A 284 -15.20 -12.79 23.71
C ASP A 284 -14.26 -11.57 23.79
N TRP A 285 -13.02 -11.69 23.29
CA TRP A 285 -12.08 -10.57 23.24
C TRP A 285 -12.49 -9.46 22.26
N VAL A 286 -13.04 -9.85 21.11
CA VAL A 286 -13.57 -8.90 20.12
C VAL A 286 -14.75 -8.12 20.71
N GLU A 287 -15.68 -8.80 21.38
CA GLU A 287 -16.79 -8.16 22.06
C GLU A 287 -16.30 -7.25 23.21
N HIS A 288 -15.34 -7.72 24.00
CA HIS A 288 -14.74 -6.93 25.09
C HIS A 288 -14.09 -5.64 24.56
N ALA A 289 -13.30 -5.74 23.47
CA ALA A 289 -12.68 -4.58 22.84
C ALA A 289 -13.72 -3.61 22.27
N SER A 290 -14.82 -4.11 21.70
CA SER A 290 -15.93 -3.30 21.21
C SER A 290 -16.62 -2.54 22.36
N ARG A 291 -16.93 -3.22 23.48
CA ARG A 291 -17.55 -2.61 24.67
C ARG A 291 -16.63 -1.59 25.35
N LEU A 292 -15.32 -1.86 25.39
CA LEU A 292 -14.31 -0.91 25.86
C LEU A 292 -14.29 0.35 25.00
N GLY A 293 -14.52 0.21 23.69
CA GLY A 293 -14.28 1.23 22.68
C GLY A 293 -12.85 1.13 22.13
N TRP A 294 -12.72 1.07 20.81
CA TRP A 294 -11.45 0.81 20.14
C TRP A 294 -10.39 1.89 20.34
N ASP A 295 -10.79 3.14 20.57
CA ASP A 295 -9.88 4.27 20.85
C ASP A 295 -9.54 4.43 22.35
N ASN A 296 -10.15 3.62 23.23
CA ASN A 296 -10.00 3.79 24.68
C ASN A 296 -8.82 2.99 25.24
N VAL A 297 -8.25 3.51 26.32
CA VAL A 297 -7.17 2.87 27.06
C VAL A 297 -7.75 1.74 27.92
N PRO A 298 -7.30 0.47 27.77
CA PRO A 298 -7.76 -0.62 28.62
C PRO A 298 -7.28 -0.46 30.07
N ASP A 299 -8.09 -0.91 31.03
CA ASP A 299 -7.69 -0.90 32.44
C ASP A 299 -6.62 -1.95 32.75
N LYS A 300 -6.05 -1.89 33.97
CA LYS A 300 -4.95 -2.78 34.38
C LYS A 300 -5.34 -4.26 34.31
N ALA A 301 -6.56 -4.61 34.72
CA ALA A 301 -7.04 -5.98 34.75
C ALA A 301 -7.21 -6.54 33.33
N THR A 302 -7.81 -5.76 32.43
CA THR A 302 -7.95 -6.10 31.01
C THR A 302 -6.60 -6.32 30.36
N ARG A 303 -5.64 -5.42 30.62
CA ARG A 303 -4.28 -5.53 30.07
C ARG A 303 -3.60 -6.82 30.49
N GLU A 304 -3.64 -7.12 31.78
CA GLU A 304 -3.06 -8.35 32.32
C GLU A 304 -3.73 -9.61 31.75
N ALA A 305 -5.06 -9.64 31.74
CA ALA A 305 -5.82 -10.77 31.19
C ALA A 305 -5.51 -10.98 29.70
N PHE A 306 -5.46 -9.91 28.90
CA PHE A 306 -5.17 -10.02 27.47
C PHE A 306 -3.73 -10.49 27.21
N ARG A 307 -2.74 -9.97 27.94
CA ARG A 307 -1.35 -10.44 27.82
C ARG A 307 -1.22 -11.91 28.16
N ASN A 308 -1.86 -12.37 29.22
CA ASN A 308 -1.85 -13.78 29.58
C ASN A 308 -2.51 -14.64 28.50
N TRP A 309 -3.65 -14.19 27.95
CA TRP A 309 -4.34 -14.89 26.88
C TRP A 309 -3.51 -14.99 25.59
N ILE A 310 -2.91 -13.89 25.12
CA ILE A 310 -2.16 -13.88 23.86
C ILE A 310 -0.85 -14.69 23.95
N ILE A 311 -0.17 -14.66 25.11
CA ILE A 311 1.00 -15.51 25.37
C ILE A 311 0.57 -16.99 25.43
N GLY A 312 -0.60 -17.26 26.01
CA GLY A 312 -1.19 -18.60 26.08
C GLY A 312 -1.61 -19.19 24.73
N GLN A 313 -1.56 -18.41 23.64
CA GLN A 313 -1.79 -18.93 22.30
C GLN A 313 -0.62 -19.74 21.75
N ILE A 314 0.53 -19.75 22.43
CA ILE A 314 1.73 -20.47 21.99
C ILE A 314 1.72 -21.89 22.54
N GLY A 315 1.99 -22.85 21.67
CA GLY A 315 2.06 -24.27 22.01
C GLY A 315 2.66 -25.11 20.90
N ASP A 316 2.72 -26.43 21.10
CA ASP A 316 3.20 -27.38 20.10
C ASP A 316 2.09 -27.67 19.06
N GLU A 317 2.45 -27.86 17.78
CA GLU A 317 1.52 -27.99 16.63
C GLU A 317 0.48 -29.13 16.75
N ASN A 318 0.64 -30.05 17.71
CA ASN A 318 -0.12 -31.31 17.77
C ASN A 318 -1.55 -31.18 18.31
N GLU A 319 -1.97 -30.04 18.87
CA GLU A 319 -3.29 -29.87 19.49
C GLU A 319 -4.27 -28.95 18.73
N GLY A 320 -3.85 -28.34 17.62
CA GLY A 320 -4.72 -27.54 16.72
C GLY A 320 -5.36 -26.28 17.34
N THR A 321 -5.05 -25.95 18.59
CA THR A 321 -5.59 -24.79 19.33
C THR A 321 -4.54 -23.73 19.65
N THR A 322 -3.27 -24.00 19.30
CA THR A 322 -2.12 -23.14 19.62
C THR A 322 -1.23 -22.95 18.39
N ILE A 323 -0.48 -21.85 18.38
CA ILE A 323 0.36 -21.40 17.27
C ILE A 323 1.83 -21.60 17.66
N THR A 324 2.69 -22.02 16.73
CA THR A 324 4.14 -22.08 17.00
C THR A 324 4.72 -20.69 17.30
N ASP A 325 5.79 -20.62 18.10
CA ASP A 325 6.42 -19.34 18.44
C ASP A 325 6.82 -18.51 17.21
N ALA A 326 7.42 -19.16 16.19
CA ALA A 326 7.80 -18.52 14.94
C ALA A 326 6.60 -17.96 14.16
N ARG A 327 5.48 -18.69 14.12
CA ARG A 327 4.26 -18.23 13.47
C ARG A 327 3.56 -17.13 14.28
N MET A 328 3.65 -17.20 15.60
CA MET A 328 3.08 -16.20 16.50
C MET A 328 3.78 -14.84 16.34
N GLY A 329 5.08 -14.81 16.01
CA GLY A 329 5.77 -13.57 15.64
C GLY A 329 5.10 -12.87 14.46
N GLU A 330 4.79 -13.60 13.38
CA GLU A 330 4.08 -13.06 12.21
C GLU A 330 2.65 -12.61 12.53
N VAL A 331 1.91 -13.39 13.32
CA VAL A 331 0.56 -13.08 13.79
C VAL A 331 0.57 -11.77 14.60
N PHE A 332 1.53 -11.62 15.49
CA PHE A 332 1.68 -10.43 16.32
C PHE A 332 1.99 -9.21 15.47
N THR A 333 2.96 -9.30 14.55
CA THR A 333 3.28 -8.21 13.62
C THR A 333 2.07 -7.80 12.77
N LYS A 334 1.33 -8.76 12.18
CA LYS A 334 0.11 -8.48 11.41
C LYS A 334 -0.97 -7.81 12.26
N GLY A 335 -1.13 -8.23 13.52
CA GLY A 335 -2.07 -7.62 14.46
C GLY A 335 -1.70 -6.19 14.81
N LEU A 336 -0.42 -5.90 15.02
CA LEU A 336 0.06 -4.55 15.24
C LEU A 336 -0.10 -3.68 13.99
N LEU A 337 0.25 -4.16 12.80
CA LEU A 337 0.05 -3.42 11.54
C LEU A 337 -1.44 -3.07 11.32
N ALA A 338 -2.34 -4.03 11.55
CA ALA A 338 -3.78 -3.79 11.46
C ALA A 338 -4.28 -2.77 12.49
N SER A 339 -3.68 -2.75 13.69
CA SER A 339 -3.97 -1.74 14.72
C SER A 339 -3.46 -0.36 14.31
N ILE A 340 -2.24 -0.29 13.77
CA ILE A 340 -1.62 0.93 13.26
C ILE A 340 -2.43 1.54 12.11
N ALA A 341 -2.88 0.70 11.18
CA ALA A 341 -3.75 1.10 10.08
C ALA A 341 -5.06 1.75 10.58
N TYR A 342 -5.65 1.23 11.66
CA TYR A 342 -6.82 1.85 12.27
C TYR A 342 -6.49 3.21 12.92
N VAL A 343 -5.47 3.25 13.80
CA VAL A 343 -5.15 4.49 14.54
C VAL A 343 -4.56 5.59 13.64
N ALA A 344 -4.17 5.28 12.40
CA ALA A 344 -3.81 6.31 11.42
C ALA A 344 -4.94 7.32 11.17
N GLY A 345 -6.20 6.91 11.33
CA GLY A 345 -7.37 7.80 11.31
C GLY A 345 -7.69 8.48 12.65
N SER A 346 -7.00 8.13 13.74
CA SER A 346 -7.28 8.59 15.10
C SER A 346 -6.00 9.12 15.78
N PRO A 347 -5.68 10.42 15.62
CA PRO A 347 -4.43 11.00 16.13
C PRO A 347 -4.24 10.84 17.63
N ASP A 348 -5.32 10.84 18.42
CA ASP A 348 -5.24 10.67 19.86
C ASP A 348 -4.89 9.22 20.22
N SER A 349 -5.50 8.23 19.56
CA SER A 349 -5.16 6.81 19.72
C SER A 349 -3.74 6.49 19.24
N ALA A 350 -3.28 7.12 18.15
CA ALA A 350 -1.91 6.95 17.67
C ALA A 350 -0.87 7.36 18.72
N ARG A 351 -1.13 8.42 19.50
CA ARG A 351 -0.22 8.88 20.58
C ARG A 351 -0.15 7.92 21.77
N LEU A 352 -1.11 7.02 21.93
CA LEU A 352 -1.09 6.01 22.99
C LEU A 352 -0.06 4.91 22.70
N ILE A 353 0.30 4.68 21.44
CA ILE A 353 1.27 3.66 21.04
C ILE A 353 2.70 4.21 21.20
N PRO A 354 3.58 3.55 21.98
CA PRO A 354 4.92 4.04 22.25
C PRO A 354 5.83 3.94 21.02
N SER A 355 6.74 4.91 20.86
CA SER A 355 7.65 5.00 19.70
C SER A 355 8.48 3.75 19.39
N PRO A 356 8.94 2.93 20.36
CA PRO A 356 9.60 1.67 20.06
C PRO A 356 8.78 0.72 19.18
N LEU A 357 7.47 0.55 19.45
CA LEU A 357 6.62 -0.32 18.63
C LEU A 357 6.50 0.20 17.19
N TYR A 358 6.43 1.53 17.01
CA TYR A 358 6.44 2.11 15.68
C TYR A 358 7.76 1.84 14.96
N ARG A 359 8.89 2.06 15.62
CA ARG A 359 10.22 1.82 15.05
C ARG A 359 10.41 0.37 14.65
N ASP A 360 9.96 -0.58 15.45
CA ASP A 360 10.12 -2.00 15.17
C ASP A 360 9.33 -2.44 13.91
N LEU A 361 8.27 -1.70 13.56
CA LEU A 361 7.42 -1.95 12.38
C LEU A 361 7.76 -1.06 11.18
N GLU A 362 8.75 -0.16 11.30
CA GLU A 362 9.09 0.80 10.23
C GLU A 362 9.43 0.11 8.91
N GLY A 363 10.11 -1.04 8.97
CA GLY A 363 10.46 -1.84 7.79
C GLY A 363 9.25 -2.26 6.94
N GLU A 364 8.12 -2.57 7.58
CA GLU A 364 6.87 -2.96 6.90
C GLU A 364 6.24 -1.81 6.12
N HIS A 365 6.55 -0.58 6.53
CA HIS A 365 5.98 0.61 5.96
C HIS A 365 6.85 1.26 4.87
N LEU A 366 8.01 0.68 4.56
CA LEU A 366 8.89 1.16 3.50
C LEU A 366 8.24 1.03 2.11
N PRO A 367 8.47 1.97 1.19
CA PRO A 367 7.94 1.95 -0.18
C PRO A 367 8.75 1.02 -1.09
N TYR A 368 9.19 -0.11 -0.55
CA TYR A 368 10.06 -1.06 -1.22
C TYR A 368 9.49 -2.46 -1.08
N GLU A 369 9.74 -3.28 -2.08
CA GLU A 369 9.43 -4.70 -2.06
C GLU A 369 10.67 -5.53 -2.36
N GLU A 370 10.62 -6.80 -1.99
CA GLU A 370 11.67 -7.75 -2.28
C GLU A 370 11.79 -7.97 -3.80
N SER A 371 13.02 -8.13 -4.30
CA SER A 371 13.26 -8.52 -5.68
C SER A 371 13.72 -9.97 -5.81
N TYR A 372 12.95 -10.80 -6.51
CA TYR A 372 13.38 -12.15 -6.87
C TYR A 372 14.38 -12.21 -8.03
N ARG A 373 14.70 -11.05 -8.64
CA ARG A 373 15.68 -11.01 -9.75
C ARG A 373 17.08 -11.27 -9.19
N LYS A 374 17.94 -11.80 -10.06
CA LYS A 374 19.37 -11.95 -9.82
C LYS A 374 20.15 -11.24 -10.91
N HIS A 375 21.27 -10.63 -10.55
CA HIS A 375 22.31 -10.22 -11.50
C HIS A 375 22.89 -11.46 -12.18
N ALA A 376 23.55 -11.26 -13.33
CA ALA A 376 24.16 -12.34 -14.11
C ALA A 376 25.21 -13.16 -13.33
N ASP A 377 25.82 -12.57 -12.30
CA ASP A 377 26.78 -13.20 -11.39
C ASP A 377 26.14 -13.95 -10.21
N GLY A 378 24.81 -14.06 -10.19
CA GLY A 378 24.06 -14.79 -9.17
C GLY A 378 23.72 -13.97 -7.92
N ARG A 379 24.22 -12.75 -7.79
CA ARG A 379 23.81 -11.85 -6.70
C ARG A 379 22.35 -11.47 -6.84
N ARG A 380 21.65 -11.36 -5.72
CA ARG A 380 20.25 -10.99 -5.69
C ARG A 380 20.11 -9.47 -5.74
N TYR A 381 19.07 -8.99 -6.42
CA TYR A 381 18.64 -7.60 -6.24
C TYR A 381 18.08 -7.47 -4.83
N CYS A 382 18.48 -6.43 -4.09
CA CYS A 382 18.04 -6.27 -2.69
C CYS A 382 16.57 -5.86 -2.60
N ALA A 383 16.09 -4.97 -3.49
CA ALA A 383 14.73 -4.43 -3.43
C ALA A 383 14.28 -3.85 -4.79
N ARG A 384 12.97 -3.61 -4.92
CA ARG A 384 12.35 -2.76 -5.96
C ARG A 384 11.54 -1.66 -5.30
N ALA A 385 11.42 -0.52 -5.97
CA ALA A 385 10.51 0.53 -5.54
C ALA A 385 9.06 0.12 -5.79
N ARG A 386 8.22 0.27 -4.76
CA ARG A 386 6.76 0.10 -4.81
C ARG A 386 6.14 1.37 -4.24
N VAL A 387 5.87 2.31 -5.13
CA VAL A 387 5.50 3.69 -4.78
C VAL A 387 4.14 4.03 -5.36
N HIS A 388 3.38 4.89 -4.67
CA HIS A 388 2.30 5.63 -5.30
C HIS A 388 2.88 6.83 -6.04
N GLN A 389 2.37 7.13 -7.23
CA GLN A 389 2.97 8.12 -8.12
C GLN A 389 1.91 8.97 -8.82
N MET A 390 2.25 10.20 -9.18
CA MET A 390 1.56 10.98 -10.20
C MET A 390 2.59 11.41 -11.25
N LEU A 391 2.16 11.53 -12.52
CA LEU A 391 2.97 12.04 -13.63
C LEU A 391 4.25 11.21 -13.89
N GLY A 392 5.07 11.68 -14.83
CA GLY A 392 6.30 11.01 -15.22
C GLY A 392 6.06 9.68 -15.94
N HIS A 393 7.08 8.82 -15.95
CA HIS A 393 6.97 7.43 -16.40
C HIS A 393 6.55 6.56 -15.23
N VAL A 394 5.46 5.82 -15.39
CA VAL A 394 5.02 4.81 -14.43
C VAL A 394 5.34 3.41 -14.97
N PRO A 395 5.76 2.46 -14.12
CA PRO A 395 5.82 1.06 -14.52
C PRO A 395 4.41 0.56 -14.82
N LEU A 396 4.27 -0.25 -15.87
CA LEU A 396 3.08 -1.03 -16.18
C LEU A 396 3.45 -2.49 -15.98
N LEU A 397 2.69 -3.22 -15.15
CA LEU A 397 3.04 -4.60 -14.82
C LEU A 397 2.80 -5.56 -15.99
N GLN A 398 1.70 -5.33 -16.72
CA GLN A 398 1.26 -6.12 -17.86
C GLN A 398 1.27 -5.30 -19.16
N GLY A 399 1.65 -4.01 -19.09
CA GLY A 399 1.61 -3.09 -20.22
C GLY A 399 0.20 -2.65 -20.57
N ALA A 400 -0.77 -2.87 -19.67
CA ALA A 400 -2.16 -2.54 -19.93
C ALA A 400 -2.37 -1.02 -19.81
N MET A 401 -3.06 -0.44 -20.80
CA MET A 401 -3.46 0.95 -20.80
C MET A 401 -4.90 1.06 -21.32
N PRO A 402 -5.73 1.93 -20.73
CA PRO A 402 -7.03 2.22 -21.30
C PRO A 402 -6.87 2.93 -22.65
N ASP A 403 -7.88 2.80 -23.51
CA ASP A 403 -7.92 3.55 -24.77
C ASP A 403 -8.12 5.04 -24.48
N ILE A 404 -7.13 5.85 -24.84
CA ILE A 404 -7.11 7.30 -24.63
C ILE A 404 -6.69 7.97 -25.94
N GLU A 405 -7.58 8.82 -26.44
CA GLU A 405 -7.29 9.70 -27.57
C GLU A 405 -6.38 10.85 -27.10
N GLY A 406 -5.14 10.91 -27.62
CA GLY A 406 -4.19 11.99 -27.31
C GLY A 406 -2.92 11.48 -26.63
N GLU A 407 -2.15 12.40 -26.02
CA GLU A 407 -0.96 12.00 -25.26
C GLU A 407 -1.37 11.56 -23.84
N PRO A 408 -1.20 10.28 -23.46
CA PRO A 408 -1.63 9.82 -22.14
C PRO A 408 -0.71 10.36 -21.04
N VAL A 409 -1.33 10.88 -19.98
CA VAL A 409 -0.68 11.36 -18.76
C VAL A 409 -1.16 10.51 -17.59
N CYS A 410 -0.22 9.94 -16.83
CA CYS A 410 -0.56 9.28 -15.56
C CYS A 410 -1.00 10.35 -14.55
N LEU A 411 -2.28 10.37 -14.21
CA LEU A 411 -2.82 11.30 -13.22
C LEU A 411 -2.56 10.79 -11.80
N LEU A 412 -2.76 9.49 -11.56
CA LEU A 412 -2.49 8.84 -10.28
C LEU A 412 -2.26 7.34 -10.49
N GLN A 413 -1.17 6.81 -9.94
CA GLN A 413 -0.91 5.38 -9.80
C GLN A 413 -0.88 5.02 -8.32
N LEU A 414 -1.69 4.03 -7.94
CA LEU A 414 -1.72 3.44 -6.61
C LEU A 414 -1.19 2.01 -6.70
N ALA A 415 0.06 1.80 -6.27
CA ALA A 415 0.59 0.46 -6.06
C ALA A 415 -0.10 -0.27 -4.89
N TRP A 416 -0.04 -1.60 -4.90
CA TRP A 416 -0.35 -2.43 -3.74
C TRP A 416 0.47 -1.98 -2.51
N ASP A 417 -0.22 -1.83 -1.37
CA ASP A 417 0.41 -1.50 -0.10
C ASP A 417 -0.10 -2.46 0.99
N PRO A 418 0.70 -3.48 1.37
CA PRO A 418 0.29 -4.46 2.37
C PRO A 418 0.15 -3.86 3.78
N ALA A 419 0.90 -2.80 4.09
CA ALA A 419 0.94 -2.23 5.43
C ALA A 419 -0.37 -1.53 5.80
N ILE A 420 -1.13 -1.09 4.80
CA ILE A 420 -2.47 -0.50 4.95
C ILE A 420 -3.57 -1.32 4.26
N ASN A 421 -3.24 -2.53 3.79
CA ASN A 421 -4.15 -3.43 3.07
C ASN A 421 -4.83 -2.75 1.85
N LEU A 422 -4.07 -1.95 1.09
CA LEU A 422 -4.52 -1.41 -0.19
C LEU A 422 -4.16 -2.41 -1.28
N LYS A 423 -5.17 -3.06 -1.89
CA LYS A 423 -5.00 -4.16 -2.85
C LYS A 423 -5.69 -3.87 -4.17
N PHE A 424 -4.98 -4.19 -5.26
CA PHE A 424 -5.46 -4.15 -6.64
C PHE A 424 -5.00 -5.44 -7.33
N GLY A 425 -5.93 -6.16 -7.94
CA GLY A 425 -5.67 -7.46 -8.55
C GLY A 425 -4.95 -8.42 -7.61
N ASP A 426 -4.08 -9.27 -8.17
CA ASP A 426 -3.14 -10.08 -7.39
C ASP A 426 -1.86 -9.28 -7.06
N CYS A 427 -1.96 -8.41 -6.06
CA CYS A 427 -0.83 -7.62 -5.54
C CYS A 427 -0.18 -6.68 -6.57
N GLY A 428 -0.99 -6.13 -7.48
CA GLY A 428 -0.51 -5.23 -8.53
C GLY A 428 -0.80 -3.75 -8.24
N GLN A 429 -1.42 -3.05 -9.19
CA GLN A 429 -1.58 -1.59 -9.12
C GLN A 429 -2.81 -1.09 -9.88
N ALA A 430 -3.29 0.08 -9.50
CA ALA A 430 -4.33 0.82 -10.19
C ALA A 430 -3.76 2.12 -10.78
N THR A 431 -4.00 2.39 -12.06
CA THR A 431 -3.49 3.59 -12.72
C THR A 431 -4.59 4.38 -13.42
N PHE A 432 -4.75 5.63 -13.03
CA PHE A 432 -5.64 6.63 -13.63
C PHE A 432 -4.88 7.43 -14.67
N TRP A 433 -5.49 7.58 -15.84
CA TRP A 433 -4.92 8.20 -17.02
C TRP A 433 -5.85 9.28 -17.55
N ILE A 434 -5.26 10.34 -18.09
CA ILE A 434 -5.98 11.44 -18.76
C ILE A 434 -5.19 11.85 -20.02
N ALA A 435 -5.87 12.24 -21.08
CA ALA A 435 -5.21 12.88 -22.21
C ALA A 435 -4.60 14.23 -21.79
N ARG A 436 -3.41 14.56 -22.31
CA ARG A 436 -2.75 15.85 -22.04
C ARG A 436 -3.66 17.03 -22.41
N GLU A 437 -4.40 16.89 -23.51
CA GLU A 437 -5.34 17.86 -24.04
C GLU A 437 -6.51 18.11 -23.07
N ASP A 438 -7.07 17.05 -22.50
CA ASP A 438 -8.13 17.15 -21.48
C ASP A 438 -7.61 17.72 -20.16
N LEU A 439 -6.38 17.36 -19.76
CA LEU A 439 -5.75 17.95 -18.57
C LEU A 439 -5.57 19.45 -18.73
N ALA A 440 -5.17 19.91 -19.92
CA ALA A 440 -4.96 21.33 -20.22
C ALA A 440 -6.25 22.17 -20.04
N VAL A 441 -7.41 21.58 -20.29
CA VAL A 441 -8.73 22.20 -20.08
C VAL A 441 -9.43 21.74 -18.80
N GLN A 442 -8.73 21.00 -17.93
CA GLN A 442 -9.21 20.47 -16.65
C GLN A 442 -10.47 19.59 -16.76
N ASN A 443 -10.58 18.84 -17.86
CA ASN A 443 -11.71 17.96 -18.14
C ASN A 443 -11.51 16.57 -17.52
N PHE A 444 -11.64 16.49 -16.20
CA PHE A 444 -11.45 15.24 -15.45
C PHE A 444 -12.57 14.19 -15.68
N ASP A 445 -13.64 14.53 -16.39
CA ASP A 445 -14.68 13.58 -16.84
C ASP A 445 -14.16 12.57 -17.87
N ARG A 446 -13.02 12.87 -18.53
CA ARG A 446 -12.36 12.02 -19.53
C ARG A 446 -11.26 11.11 -18.94
N VAL A 447 -11.18 11.02 -17.61
CA VAL A 447 -10.26 10.09 -16.96
C VAL A 447 -10.71 8.64 -17.19
N ALA A 448 -9.78 7.79 -17.58
CA ALA A 448 -9.92 6.34 -17.61
C ALA A 448 -8.91 5.70 -16.65
N ALA A 449 -9.12 4.45 -16.26
CA ALA A 449 -8.20 3.76 -15.38
C ALA A 449 -8.10 2.27 -15.72
N VAL A 450 -7.03 1.64 -15.24
CA VAL A 450 -6.77 0.21 -15.39
C VAL A 450 -6.23 -0.35 -14.09
N VAL A 451 -6.58 -1.61 -13.81
CA VAL A 451 -5.99 -2.39 -12.72
C VAL A 451 -5.14 -3.49 -13.34
N GLU A 452 -3.89 -3.58 -12.92
CA GLU A 452 -2.96 -4.62 -13.35
C GLU A 452 -2.64 -5.53 -12.15
N SER A 453 -2.46 -6.82 -12.41
CA SER A 453 -1.93 -7.78 -11.41
C SER A 453 -0.42 -8.00 -11.63
N ASN A 454 0.29 -8.47 -10.60
CA ASN A 454 1.74 -8.71 -10.63
C ASN A 454 2.12 -10.03 -11.30
#